data_AF-A0A936I210-F1
#
_entry.id   AF-A0A936I210-F1
#
_cell.length_a   1.000
_cell.length_b   1.000
_cell.length_c   1.000
_cell.angle_alpha   90.00
_cell.angle_beta   90.00
_cell.angle_gamma   90.00
#
_symmetry.space_group_name_H-M   'P 1'
#
loop_
_entity.id
_entity.type
_entity.pdbx_description
1 polymer ?
#
loop_
_entity_poly.entity_id
_entity_poly.type
_entity_poly.pdbx_seq_one_letter_code
_entity_poly.pdbx_strand_id
1 'polypeptide(L)'
;MEIRSIIALFAALWMGLTPSLSQDECGTRFTSRAEREAYESRHEEFLIEYASGRSILTGYKYIPMYFHIVRQSDGSGGISINTALEAMTRCNTAYAGTQIRFFYCGHQYINNSTYYEFHVNEESALVNPNRVNDVANVFVVNSITTTEGTACGYAYYPNGVANTNNHILMDIECMDGPEDNTLEHEFGHFFDLPHTHGNTNNGTTTELVNGSNCTTDGDLFCDTPADPNLSGVVNTSCVYTGTATDANGQVYSPNTALFMSYSHKPCRTAFSAQQIAKMNLTVSPLGSISRRTLNCTNCPAVATYNDPYFNGSAYVLTDYYRRNVIVSNVDLTVQPVDQPNLGFIATERITLNPGFHFDTNSPQLDVFHAEIDPCTP
;
A
#
# COMPACT_ATOMS: atom_id res chain seq x y z
N MET A 1 74.62 24.47 7.51
CA MET A 1 73.40 25.10 6.97
C MET A 1 72.69 24.02 6.18
N GLU A 2 71.73 23.36 6.83
CA GLU A 2 71.14 22.10 6.41
C GLU A 2 70.21 22.27 5.21
N ILE A 3 70.34 21.39 4.22
CA ILE A 3 69.42 21.26 3.10
C ILE A 3 68.33 20.26 3.53
N ARG A 4 67.13 20.76 3.84
CA ARG A 4 65.96 19.92 4.13
C ARG A 4 65.22 19.60 2.84
N SER A 5 65.22 18.31 2.50
CA SER A 5 64.41 17.68 1.46
C SER A 5 62.92 17.85 1.75
N ILE A 6 62.16 18.36 0.78
CA ILE A 6 60.68 18.33 0.81
C ILE A 6 60.25 17.10 0.01
N ILE A 7 59.82 16.06 0.72
CA ILE A 7 59.12 14.90 0.17
C ILE A 7 57.65 15.29 0.04
N ALA A 8 57.15 15.35 -1.20
CA ALA A 8 55.72 15.49 -1.47
C ALA A 8 55.01 14.16 -1.16
N LEU A 9 54.25 14.11 -0.08
CA LEU A 9 53.31 13.02 0.20
C LEU A 9 52.10 13.17 -0.74
N PHE A 10 52.02 12.31 -1.75
CA PHE A 10 50.76 12.04 -2.46
C PHE A 10 49.90 11.15 -1.56
N ALA A 11 48.94 11.75 -0.85
CA ALA A 11 47.85 11.01 -0.23
C ALA A 11 46.85 10.62 -1.33
N ALA A 12 46.94 9.39 -1.81
CA ALA A 12 45.91 8.80 -2.67
C ALA A 12 44.65 8.60 -1.83
N LEU A 13 43.66 9.48 -2.01
CA LEU A 13 42.32 9.35 -1.45
C LEU A 13 41.62 8.18 -2.17
N TRP A 14 41.75 6.98 -1.63
CA TRP A 14 41.00 5.81 -2.07
C TRP A 14 39.57 5.96 -1.53
N MET A 15 38.74 6.73 -2.25
CA MET A 15 37.30 6.66 -2.10
C MET A 15 36.91 5.25 -2.57
N GLY A 16 36.72 4.35 -1.60
CA GLY A 16 36.07 3.08 -1.85
C GLY A 16 34.68 3.35 -2.37
N LEU A 17 34.49 3.21 -3.67
CA LEU A 17 33.18 3.00 -4.27
C LEU A 17 32.70 1.64 -3.75
N THR A 18 31.96 1.65 -2.65
CA THR A 18 31.09 0.52 -2.33
C THR A 18 30.12 0.42 -3.50
N PRO A 19 30.04 -0.71 -4.22
CA PRO A 19 28.97 -0.91 -5.17
C PRO A 19 27.67 -0.77 -4.39
N SER A 20 26.91 0.28 -4.67
CA SER A 20 25.51 0.37 -4.27
C SER A 20 24.83 -0.82 -4.95
N LEU A 21 24.52 -1.85 -4.17
CA LEU A 21 23.56 -2.86 -4.61
C LEU A 21 22.28 -2.08 -4.92
N SER A 22 21.83 -2.12 -6.16
CA SER A 22 20.54 -1.56 -6.56
C SER A 22 19.48 -2.20 -5.67
N GLN A 23 18.78 -1.39 -4.87
CA GLN A 23 17.61 -1.88 -4.14
C GLN A 23 16.53 -2.14 -5.18
N ASP A 24 16.02 -3.37 -5.25
CA ASP A 24 14.86 -3.66 -6.06
C ASP A 24 13.65 -2.98 -5.45
N GLU A 25 12.86 -2.35 -6.31
CA GLU A 25 11.70 -1.57 -5.91
C GLU A 25 10.64 -2.45 -5.21
N CYS A 26 10.47 -3.68 -5.68
CA CYS A 26 9.48 -4.64 -5.20
C CYS A 26 10.05 -6.07 -5.32
N GLY A 27 9.81 -6.90 -4.32
CA GLY A 27 10.18 -8.31 -4.28
C GLY A 27 9.09 -9.26 -4.77
N THR A 28 7.89 -8.75 -5.06
CA THR A 28 6.77 -9.53 -5.57
C THR A 28 6.97 -9.90 -7.04
N ARG A 29 6.95 -11.19 -7.35
CA ARG A 29 7.00 -11.71 -8.72
C ARG A 29 6.40 -13.10 -8.79
N PHE A 30 6.12 -13.57 -10.01
CA PHE A 30 5.83 -14.99 -10.20
C PHE A 30 7.12 -15.80 -10.04
N THR A 31 7.17 -16.65 -9.02
CA THR A 31 8.34 -17.47 -8.67
C THR A 31 8.36 -18.81 -9.42
N SER A 32 7.23 -19.19 -10.02
CA SER A 32 7.10 -20.44 -10.77
C SER A 32 6.05 -20.32 -11.88
N ARG A 33 6.16 -21.21 -12.87
CA ARG A 33 5.14 -21.35 -13.92
C ARG A 33 3.75 -21.65 -13.34
N ALA A 34 3.68 -22.48 -12.30
CA ALA A 34 2.40 -22.82 -11.67
C ALA A 34 1.72 -21.60 -11.01
N GLU A 35 2.51 -20.69 -10.43
CA GLU A 35 1.99 -19.44 -9.86
C GLU A 35 1.44 -18.52 -10.96
N ARG A 36 2.15 -18.43 -12.09
CA ARG A 36 1.68 -17.68 -13.26
C ARG A 36 0.40 -18.28 -13.86
N GLU A 37 0.34 -19.60 -14.04
CA GLU A 37 -0.86 -20.29 -14.53
C GLU A 37 -2.05 -20.11 -13.57
N ALA A 38 -1.80 -20.08 -12.26
CA ALA A 38 -2.82 -19.77 -11.28
C ALA A 38 -3.34 -18.32 -11.41
N TYR A 39 -2.46 -17.36 -11.67
CA TYR A 39 -2.87 -15.98 -11.98
C TYR A 39 -3.69 -15.91 -13.27
N GLU A 40 -3.24 -16.55 -14.35
CA GLU A 40 -3.96 -16.58 -15.63
C GLU A 40 -5.37 -17.15 -15.47
N SER A 41 -5.53 -18.27 -14.75
CA SER A 41 -6.84 -18.85 -14.45
C SER A 41 -7.74 -17.90 -13.66
N ARG A 42 -7.19 -17.20 -12.67
CA ARG A 42 -7.91 -16.15 -11.92
C ARG A 42 -8.26 -14.94 -12.79
N HIS A 43 -7.42 -14.63 -13.77
CA HIS A 43 -7.64 -13.54 -14.70
C HIS A 43 -8.73 -13.84 -15.71
N GLU A 44 -8.81 -15.08 -16.20
CA GLU A 44 -9.92 -15.55 -17.04
C GLU A 44 -11.27 -15.42 -16.31
N GLU A 45 -11.34 -15.80 -15.03
CA GLU A 45 -12.53 -15.59 -14.20
C GLU A 45 -12.88 -14.11 -14.08
N PHE A 46 -11.88 -13.25 -13.88
CA PHE A 46 -12.07 -11.80 -13.86
C PHE A 46 -12.66 -11.27 -15.16
N LEU A 47 -12.17 -11.70 -16.33
CA LEU A 47 -12.66 -11.22 -17.61
C LEU A 47 -14.15 -11.56 -17.82
N ILE A 48 -14.60 -12.73 -17.35
CA ILE A 48 -16.02 -13.13 -17.36
C ILE A 48 -16.85 -12.19 -16.48
N GLU A 49 -16.40 -11.95 -15.25
CA GLU A 49 -17.10 -11.09 -14.28
C GLU A 49 -17.13 -9.62 -14.72
N TYR A 50 -16.02 -9.13 -15.28
CA TYR A 50 -15.87 -7.80 -15.87
C TYR A 50 -16.79 -7.58 -17.06
N ALA A 51 -16.85 -8.52 -18.00
CA ALA A 51 -17.78 -8.46 -19.13
C ALA A 51 -19.26 -8.44 -18.69
N SER A 52 -19.56 -9.04 -17.53
CA SER A 52 -20.91 -9.01 -16.95
C SER A 52 -21.21 -7.78 -16.08
N GLY A 53 -20.24 -6.88 -15.87
CA GLY A 53 -20.36 -5.69 -15.03
C GLY A 53 -20.42 -5.98 -13.52
N ARG A 54 -20.09 -7.20 -13.10
CA ARG A 54 -20.21 -7.65 -11.70
C ARG A 54 -18.93 -7.51 -10.89
N SER A 55 -17.80 -7.22 -11.53
CA SER A 55 -16.51 -7.01 -10.86
C SER A 55 -16.34 -5.60 -10.26
N ILE A 56 -17.35 -4.73 -10.34
CA ILE A 56 -17.34 -3.41 -9.70
C ILE A 56 -18.14 -3.48 -8.41
N LEU A 57 -17.58 -2.96 -7.31
CA LEU A 57 -18.31 -2.88 -6.05
C LEU A 57 -19.45 -1.86 -6.15
N THR A 58 -20.51 -2.08 -5.37
CA THR A 58 -21.64 -1.13 -5.26
C THR A 58 -21.62 -0.34 -3.95
N GLY A 59 -20.63 -0.62 -3.09
CA GLY A 59 -20.42 0.04 -1.80
C GLY A 59 -19.00 -0.21 -1.31
N TYR A 60 -18.60 0.53 -0.27
CA TYR A 60 -17.24 0.45 0.25
C TYR A 60 -16.92 -0.94 0.84
N LYS A 61 -15.69 -1.38 0.61
CA LYS A 61 -15.08 -2.54 1.27
C LYS A 61 -13.95 -2.07 2.17
N TYR A 62 -14.06 -2.41 3.44
CA TYR A 62 -13.13 -2.01 4.48
C TYR A 62 -12.15 -3.15 4.74
N ILE A 63 -10.85 -2.87 4.60
CA ILE A 63 -9.75 -3.81 4.72
C ILE A 63 -9.03 -3.52 6.04
N PRO A 64 -9.10 -4.44 7.02
CA PRO A 64 -8.38 -4.28 8.28
C PRO A 64 -6.88 -4.41 8.08
N MET A 65 -6.13 -3.36 8.40
CA MET A 65 -4.66 -3.38 8.42
C MET A 65 -4.14 -3.56 9.84
N TYR A 66 -3.27 -4.55 10.04
CA TYR A 66 -2.60 -4.79 11.33
C TYR A 66 -1.08 -4.68 11.16
N PHE A 67 -0.44 -3.80 11.92
CA PHE A 67 0.98 -3.52 11.76
C PHE A 67 1.85 -4.35 12.72
N HIS A 68 2.89 -4.98 12.20
CA HIS A 68 3.89 -5.72 12.95
C HIS A 68 5.23 -5.00 12.80
N ILE A 69 5.57 -4.16 13.77
CA ILE A 69 6.78 -3.33 13.69
C ILE A 69 7.93 -4.07 14.36
N VAL A 70 8.89 -4.54 13.58
CA VAL A 70 10.07 -5.26 14.06
C VAL A 70 11.12 -4.27 14.53
N ARG A 71 11.74 -4.58 15.67
CA ARG A 71 12.74 -3.76 16.36
C ARG A 71 13.90 -4.62 16.82
N GLN A 72 14.98 -3.96 17.22
CA GLN A 72 16.06 -4.61 17.94
C GLN A 72 15.52 -5.22 19.26
N SER A 73 16.21 -6.24 19.78
CA SER A 73 15.80 -6.93 21.01
C SER A 73 15.77 -6.02 22.25
N ASP A 74 16.52 -4.92 22.25
CA ASP A 74 16.50 -3.89 23.30
C ASP A 74 15.35 -2.87 23.13
N GLY A 75 14.54 -3.02 22.08
CA GLY A 75 13.41 -2.15 21.76
C GLY A 75 13.79 -0.89 20.96
N SER A 76 15.06 -0.73 20.57
CA SER A 76 15.50 0.35 19.69
C SER A 76 15.22 0.07 18.20
N GLY A 77 15.30 1.11 17.37
CA GLY A 77 15.04 1.01 15.93
C GLY A 77 13.56 0.86 15.57
N GLY A 78 13.31 0.53 14.30
CA GLY A 78 11.98 0.45 13.71
C GLY A 78 11.29 1.82 13.59
N ILE A 79 10.07 1.82 13.04
CA ILE A 79 9.27 3.05 12.89
C ILE A 79 8.33 3.30 14.08
N SER A 80 7.83 4.54 14.15
CA SER A 80 6.71 4.87 15.01
C SER A 80 5.40 4.31 14.45
N ILE A 81 4.39 4.10 15.31
CA ILE A 81 3.05 3.77 14.81
C ILE A 81 2.47 4.90 13.95
N ASN A 82 2.79 6.17 14.25
CA ASN A 82 2.30 7.30 13.46
C ASN A 82 2.78 7.24 12.00
N THR A 83 4.06 6.91 11.78
CA THR A 83 4.63 6.69 10.44
C THR A 83 3.85 5.61 9.68
N ALA A 84 3.51 4.50 10.34
CA ALA A 84 2.72 3.43 9.73
C ALA A 84 1.28 3.88 9.40
N LEU A 85 0.66 4.70 10.26
CA LEU A 85 -0.67 5.27 10.03
C LEU A 85 -0.67 6.33 8.91
N GLU A 86 0.43 7.07 8.74
CA GLU A 86 0.64 7.96 7.60
C GLU A 86 0.75 7.17 6.29
N ALA A 87 1.44 6.02 6.28
CA ALA A 87 1.46 5.13 5.12
C ALA A 87 0.06 4.58 4.77
N MET A 88 -0.74 4.19 5.76
CA MET A 88 -2.15 3.80 5.54
C MET A 88 -2.99 4.97 5.00
N THR A 89 -2.71 6.20 5.42
CA THR A 89 -3.35 7.41 4.88
C THR A 89 -3.04 7.59 3.40
N ARG A 90 -1.78 7.37 2.99
CA ARG A 90 -1.39 7.40 1.58
C ARG A 90 -2.09 6.27 0.80
N CYS A 91 -2.23 5.07 1.38
CA CYS A 91 -3.03 3.99 0.80
C CYS A 91 -4.50 4.40 0.58
N ASN A 92 -5.16 4.99 1.57
CA ASN A 92 -6.53 5.48 1.40
C ASN A 92 -6.66 6.59 0.35
N THR A 93 -5.60 7.39 0.14
CA THR A 93 -5.56 8.40 -0.93
C THR A 93 -5.44 7.74 -2.30
N ALA A 94 -4.50 6.81 -2.47
CA ALA A 94 -4.29 6.08 -3.73
C ALA A 94 -5.52 5.23 -4.14
N TYR A 95 -6.24 4.68 -3.15
CA TYR A 95 -7.41 3.82 -3.36
C TYR A 95 -8.74 4.59 -3.27
N ALA A 96 -8.73 5.93 -3.22
CA ALA A 96 -9.95 6.73 -3.08
C ALA A 96 -11.02 6.40 -4.15
N GLY A 97 -10.60 6.12 -5.39
CA GLY A 97 -11.47 5.78 -6.52
C GLY A 97 -11.86 4.30 -6.67
N THR A 98 -11.40 3.41 -5.79
CA THR A 98 -11.57 1.95 -5.96
C THR A 98 -12.79 1.39 -5.24
N GLN A 99 -13.37 2.13 -4.28
CA GLN A 99 -14.30 1.64 -3.26
C GLN A 99 -13.67 0.70 -2.21
N ILE A 100 -12.36 0.52 -2.22
CA ILE A 100 -11.61 -0.11 -1.14
C ILE A 100 -11.15 0.97 -0.18
N ARG A 101 -11.30 0.71 1.12
CA ARG A 101 -10.83 1.57 2.22
C ARG A 101 -10.05 0.73 3.20
N PHE A 102 -8.96 1.26 3.70
CA PHE A 102 -8.16 0.63 4.74
C PHE A 102 -8.47 1.26 6.08
N PHE A 103 -8.50 0.45 7.13
CA PHE A 103 -8.66 0.94 8.50
C PHE A 103 -7.70 0.23 9.44
N TYR A 104 -7.40 0.91 10.54
CA TYR A 104 -6.46 0.42 11.52
C TYR A 104 -7.11 -0.65 12.43
N CYS A 105 -6.57 -1.87 12.38
CA CYS A 105 -7.02 -3.01 13.17
C CYS A 105 -6.09 -3.34 14.35
N GLY A 106 -5.00 -2.59 14.53
CA GLY A 106 -4.07 -2.80 15.63
C GLY A 106 -2.62 -2.81 15.18
N HIS A 107 -1.73 -2.93 16.17
CA HIS A 107 -0.32 -3.16 15.92
C HIS A 107 0.32 -3.94 17.06
N GLN A 108 1.51 -4.46 16.81
CA GLN A 108 2.42 -4.93 17.84
C GLN A 108 3.87 -4.55 17.53
N TYR A 109 4.69 -4.55 18.57
CA TYR A 109 6.14 -4.43 18.45
C TYR A 109 6.78 -5.80 18.66
N ILE A 110 7.62 -6.21 17.71
CA ILE A 110 8.37 -7.46 17.76
C ILE A 110 9.82 -7.09 18.04
N ASN A 111 10.22 -7.11 19.31
CA ASN A 111 11.60 -6.83 19.72
C ASN A 111 12.46 -8.08 19.53
N ASN A 112 13.03 -8.25 18.34
CA ASN A 112 13.87 -9.37 18.00
C ASN A 112 14.88 -8.99 16.92
N SER A 113 16.13 -8.74 17.34
CA SER A 113 17.24 -8.38 16.45
C SER A 113 17.51 -9.40 15.34
N THR A 114 17.09 -10.66 15.47
CA THR A 114 17.23 -11.66 14.40
C THR A 114 16.46 -11.26 13.15
N TYR A 115 15.27 -10.68 13.30
CA TYR A 115 14.41 -10.33 12.16
C TYR A 115 14.47 -8.85 11.79
N TYR A 116 15.36 -8.08 12.44
CA TYR A 116 15.48 -6.64 12.20
C TYR A 116 16.03 -6.36 10.81
N GLU A 117 17.18 -6.97 10.46
CA GLU A 117 17.68 -7.05 9.09
C GLU A 117 17.17 -8.37 8.48
N PHE A 118 16.01 -8.32 7.83
CA PHE A 118 15.25 -9.51 7.52
C PHE A 118 15.76 -10.21 6.25
N HIS A 119 15.86 -11.53 6.32
CA HIS A 119 16.10 -12.39 5.16
C HIS A 119 14.87 -13.25 4.84
N VAL A 120 14.53 -13.41 3.55
CA VAL A 120 13.31 -14.13 3.11
C VAL A 120 13.20 -15.59 3.63
N ASN A 121 14.32 -16.25 3.94
CA ASN A 121 14.30 -17.58 4.54
C ASN A 121 13.84 -17.60 6.01
N GLU A 122 13.70 -16.43 6.64
CA GLU A 122 13.23 -16.24 8.01
C GLU A 122 11.73 -15.98 8.08
N GLU A 123 11.06 -15.76 6.95
CA GLU A 123 9.67 -15.32 6.86
C GLU A 123 8.72 -16.19 7.68
N SER A 124 8.79 -17.52 7.53
CA SER A 124 7.92 -18.42 8.28
C SER A 124 8.13 -18.32 9.80
N ALA A 125 9.36 -18.03 10.24
CA ALA A 125 9.68 -17.90 11.66
C ALA A 125 9.22 -16.55 12.23
N LEU A 126 9.21 -15.49 11.43
CA LEU A 126 8.67 -14.19 11.80
C LEU A 126 7.14 -14.15 11.69
N VAL A 127 6.58 -14.52 10.54
CA VAL A 127 5.16 -14.31 10.21
C VAL A 127 4.24 -15.29 10.95
N ASN A 128 4.56 -16.59 10.96
CA ASN A 128 3.65 -17.60 11.50
C ASN A 128 3.24 -17.39 12.97
N PRO A 129 4.17 -17.09 13.90
CA PRO A 129 3.80 -16.90 15.30
C PRO A 129 3.18 -15.52 15.59
N ASN A 130 3.36 -14.54 14.70
CA ASN A 130 2.96 -13.16 14.96
C ASN A 130 1.71 -12.72 14.18
N ARG A 131 1.36 -13.37 13.07
CA ARG A 131 0.23 -12.96 12.23
C ARG A 131 -1.09 -12.98 12.99
N VAL A 132 -1.94 -12.02 12.67
CA VAL A 132 -3.33 -11.96 13.10
C VAL A 132 -4.19 -12.54 11.99
N ASN A 133 -5.15 -13.39 12.35
CA ASN A 133 -6.07 -13.99 11.39
C ASN A 133 -7.02 -12.95 10.82
N ASP A 134 -7.47 -13.18 9.58
CA ASP A 134 -8.51 -12.38 8.93
C ASP A 134 -8.18 -10.88 8.79
N VAL A 135 -6.90 -10.49 8.80
CA VAL A 135 -6.48 -9.11 8.54
C VAL A 135 -5.39 -9.03 7.49
N ALA A 136 -5.21 -7.86 6.88
CA ALA A 136 -4.02 -7.54 6.11
C ALA A 136 -2.86 -7.22 7.07
N ASN A 137 -2.00 -8.20 7.29
CA ASN A 137 -0.84 -8.08 8.16
C ASN A 137 0.29 -7.34 7.45
N VAL A 138 0.72 -6.18 7.95
CA VAL A 138 1.85 -5.42 7.39
C VAL A 138 3.03 -5.54 8.34
N PHE A 139 4.02 -6.35 7.96
CA PHE A 139 5.27 -6.48 8.69
C PHE A 139 6.27 -5.43 8.21
N VAL A 140 6.85 -4.69 9.15
CA VAL A 140 7.82 -3.63 8.86
C VAL A 140 9.14 -3.99 9.53
N VAL A 141 10.19 -4.16 8.72
CA VAL A 141 11.55 -4.59 9.11
C VAL A 141 12.56 -3.54 8.65
N ASN A 142 13.75 -3.53 9.24
CA ASN A 142 14.76 -2.50 8.93
C ASN A 142 15.25 -2.58 7.49
N SER A 143 15.44 -3.79 6.98
CA SER A 143 15.73 -4.03 5.58
C SER A 143 15.23 -5.40 5.15
N ILE A 144 15.00 -5.60 3.86
CA ILE A 144 14.62 -6.89 3.28
C ILE A 144 15.72 -7.36 2.33
N THR A 145 16.22 -8.57 2.57
CA THR A 145 17.07 -9.30 1.63
C THR A 145 16.33 -10.52 1.08
N THR A 146 16.09 -10.52 -0.22
CA THR A 146 15.51 -11.62 -0.99
C THR A 146 16.60 -12.50 -1.62
N THR A 147 16.21 -13.52 -2.37
CA THR A 147 17.15 -14.35 -3.15
C THR A 147 17.81 -13.62 -4.31
N GLU A 148 17.24 -12.50 -4.77
CA GLU A 148 17.73 -11.74 -5.95
C GLU A 148 18.37 -10.40 -5.59
N GLY A 149 18.24 -9.94 -4.35
CA GLY A 149 18.77 -8.65 -3.93
C GLY A 149 18.03 -8.11 -2.72
N THR A 150 18.16 -6.81 -2.50
CA THR A 150 17.36 -6.10 -1.47
C THR A 150 16.04 -5.66 -2.06
N ALA A 151 14.99 -5.56 -1.25
CA ALA A 151 13.67 -5.13 -1.71
C ALA A 151 13.07 -4.06 -0.80
N CYS A 152 12.32 -3.13 -1.38
CA CYS A 152 11.56 -2.13 -0.62
C CYS A 152 10.30 -2.72 0.06
N GLY A 153 9.73 -3.75 -0.56
CA GLY A 153 8.57 -4.49 -0.03
C GLY A 153 8.23 -5.69 -0.90
N TYR A 154 7.35 -6.57 -0.40
CA TYR A 154 6.71 -7.61 -1.20
C TYR A 154 5.41 -8.10 -0.57
N ALA A 155 4.53 -8.66 -1.40
CA ALA A 155 3.24 -9.23 -1.05
C ALA A 155 3.02 -10.57 -1.76
N TYR A 156 1.87 -11.19 -1.48
CA TYR A 156 1.46 -12.44 -2.11
C TYR A 156 0.14 -12.27 -2.87
N TYR A 157 0.13 -12.76 -4.12
CA TYR A 157 -1.10 -12.91 -4.89
C TYR A 157 -2.11 -13.82 -4.14
N PRO A 158 -3.42 -13.60 -4.32
CA PRO A 158 -4.42 -14.52 -3.77
C PRO A 158 -4.30 -15.91 -4.43
N ASN A 159 -3.93 -16.93 -3.66
CA ASN A 159 -3.91 -18.31 -4.15
C ASN A 159 -5.03 -19.17 -3.53
N GLY A 160 -6.23 -19.08 -4.12
CA GLY A 160 -7.38 -19.94 -3.81
C GLY A 160 -8.01 -19.76 -2.41
N VAL A 161 -9.04 -20.56 -2.13
CA VAL A 161 -9.90 -20.47 -0.92
C VAL A 161 -9.18 -20.87 0.39
N ALA A 162 -7.97 -21.43 0.30
CA ALA A 162 -7.20 -21.93 1.44
C ALA A 162 -6.08 -20.96 1.89
N ASN A 163 -5.96 -19.77 1.29
CA ASN A 163 -4.81 -18.91 1.51
C ASN A 163 -4.82 -18.29 2.92
N THR A 164 -3.72 -18.51 3.66
CA THR A 164 -3.43 -17.89 4.97
C THR A 164 -2.41 -16.76 4.88
N ASN A 165 -1.85 -16.48 3.69
CA ASN A 165 -0.85 -15.44 3.46
C ASN A 165 -1.54 -14.10 3.18
N ASN A 166 -2.15 -13.55 4.22
CA ASN A 166 -2.67 -12.20 4.22
C ASN A 166 -1.63 -11.26 4.81
N HIS A 167 -0.41 -11.27 4.27
CA HIS A 167 0.66 -10.43 4.77
C HIS A 167 1.47 -9.77 3.66
N ILE A 168 2.05 -8.63 4.03
CA ILE A 168 2.94 -7.78 3.24
C ILE A 168 4.18 -7.52 4.10
N LEU A 169 5.37 -7.59 3.51
CA LEU A 169 6.63 -7.21 4.14
C LEU A 169 7.09 -5.88 3.57
N MET A 170 7.53 -4.97 4.42
CA MET A 170 7.97 -3.62 4.07
C MET A 170 9.31 -3.31 4.75
N ASP A 171 10.22 -2.71 3.98
CA ASP A 171 11.40 -2.03 4.50
C ASP A 171 10.98 -0.69 5.15
N ILE A 172 11.57 -0.34 6.31
CA ILE A 172 11.25 0.91 7.01
C ILE A 172 11.50 2.15 6.15
N GLU A 173 12.54 2.16 5.31
CA GLU A 173 12.89 3.34 4.51
C GLU A 173 11.84 3.60 3.44
N CYS A 174 11.08 2.58 3.05
CA CYS A 174 10.01 2.67 2.05
C CYS A 174 8.62 2.97 2.66
N MET A 175 8.56 3.17 3.99
CA MET A 175 7.36 3.56 4.75
C MET A 175 7.35 5.05 5.14
N ASP A 176 8.52 5.67 5.31
CA ASP A 176 8.69 6.98 5.97
C ASP A 176 8.70 8.19 5.02
N GLY A 177 8.60 8.00 3.70
CA GLY A 177 8.59 9.09 2.72
C GLY A 177 7.19 9.51 2.24
N PRO A 178 6.89 10.82 2.12
CA PRO A 178 5.61 11.31 1.60
C PRO A 178 5.41 11.03 0.11
N GLU A 179 6.50 10.82 -0.63
CA GLU A 179 6.51 10.48 -2.06
C GLU A 179 6.64 8.96 -2.28
N ASP A 180 6.78 8.18 -1.22
CA ASP A 180 6.81 6.72 -1.30
C ASP A 180 5.41 6.16 -1.49
N ASN A 181 5.28 5.30 -2.51
CA ASN A 181 4.07 4.53 -2.79
C ASN A 181 4.32 3.01 -2.85
N THR A 182 5.35 2.53 -2.15
CA THR A 182 5.67 1.09 -2.13
C THR A 182 4.55 0.30 -1.47
N LEU A 183 3.98 0.74 -0.34
CA LEU A 183 2.90 0.00 0.33
C LEU A 183 1.64 -0.08 -0.55
N GLU A 184 1.33 0.99 -1.27
CA GLU A 184 0.22 1.10 -2.23
C GLU A 184 0.38 0.11 -3.38
N HIS A 185 1.62 -0.01 -3.88
CA HIS A 185 2.02 -0.96 -4.91
C HIS A 185 1.90 -2.40 -4.40
N GLU A 186 2.43 -2.70 -3.20
CA GLU A 186 2.31 -4.04 -2.61
C GLU A 186 0.86 -4.43 -2.33
N PHE A 187 0.00 -3.46 -1.96
CA PHE A 187 -1.43 -3.72 -1.87
C PHE A 187 -2.06 -4.06 -3.23
N GLY A 188 -1.54 -3.54 -4.34
CA GLY A 188 -2.00 -3.93 -5.66
C GLY A 188 -1.76 -5.42 -5.92
N HIS A 189 -0.57 -5.92 -5.60
CA HIS A 189 -0.28 -7.36 -5.62
C HIS A 189 -1.16 -8.15 -4.64
N PHE A 190 -1.36 -7.62 -3.44
CA PHE A 190 -2.33 -8.14 -2.47
C PHE A 190 -3.76 -8.14 -3.02
N PHE A 191 -4.08 -7.44 -4.09
CA PHE A 191 -5.38 -7.51 -4.76
C PHE A 191 -5.31 -8.11 -6.17
N ASP A 192 -4.33 -8.99 -6.39
CA ASP A 192 -4.16 -9.79 -7.63
C ASP A 192 -3.76 -8.98 -8.86
N LEU A 193 -3.10 -7.82 -8.69
CA LEU A 193 -2.53 -7.06 -9.80
C LEU A 193 -1.04 -7.43 -9.97
N PRO A 194 -0.59 -7.85 -11.16
CA PRO A 194 0.83 -7.97 -11.44
C PRO A 194 1.43 -6.62 -11.83
N HIS A 195 2.75 -6.59 -12.00
CA HIS A 195 3.42 -5.45 -12.61
C HIS A 195 2.91 -5.22 -14.03
N THR A 196 2.82 -3.96 -14.46
CA THR A 196 2.42 -3.57 -15.83
C THR A 196 3.35 -4.13 -16.90
N HIS A 197 4.63 -4.32 -16.56
CA HIS A 197 5.64 -4.96 -17.41
C HIS A 197 5.67 -6.50 -17.25
N GLY A 198 4.60 -7.09 -16.73
CA GLY A 198 4.35 -8.53 -16.72
C GLY A 198 5.12 -9.32 -15.66
N ASN A 199 5.75 -10.41 -16.10
CA ASN A 199 6.06 -11.54 -15.21
C ASN A 199 7.31 -11.41 -14.36
N THR A 200 8.24 -10.55 -14.75
CA THR A 200 9.57 -10.44 -14.16
C THR A 200 9.88 -8.99 -13.86
N ASN A 201 10.58 -8.73 -12.76
CA ASN A 201 11.00 -7.38 -12.37
C ASN A 201 12.05 -6.77 -13.33
N ASN A 202 12.54 -7.59 -14.25
CA ASN A 202 13.58 -7.25 -15.22
C ASN A 202 13.09 -7.49 -16.64
N GLY A 203 13.48 -6.62 -17.55
CA GLY A 203 13.24 -6.78 -18.98
C GLY A 203 11.85 -6.33 -19.44
N THR A 204 11.54 -6.71 -20.68
CA THR A 204 10.32 -6.35 -21.41
C THR A 204 9.62 -7.64 -21.82
N THR A 205 8.28 -7.67 -21.74
CA THR A 205 7.47 -8.76 -22.30
C THR A 205 7.43 -8.70 -23.83
N THR A 206 6.63 -9.56 -24.45
CA THR A 206 6.38 -9.48 -25.91
C THR A 206 5.08 -8.74 -26.24
N GLU A 207 4.54 -7.98 -25.29
CA GLU A 207 3.33 -7.18 -25.48
C GLU A 207 3.55 -6.12 -26.56
N LEU A 208 2.64 -6.08 -27.53
CA LEU A 208 2.71 -5.17 -28.66
C LEU A 208 2.08 -3.83 -28.32
N VAL A 209 2.69 -2.75 -28.79
CA VAL A 209 2.25 -1.37 -28.54
C VAL A 209 0.83 -1.12 -29.04
N ASN A 210 0.41 -1.84 -30.09
CA ASN A 210 -0.94 -1.75 -30.63
C ASN A 210 -2.01 -2.49 -29.80
N GLY A 211 -1.62 -3.18 -28.73
CA GLY A 211 -2.51 -3.94 -27.84
C GLY A 211 -3.06 -5.23 -28.43
N SER A 212 -2.60 -5.72 -29.59
CA SER A 212 -3.23 -6.89 -30.25
C SER A 212 -3.07 -8.20 -29.48
N ASN A 213 -2.15 -8.26 -28.51
CA ASN A 213 -1.90 -9.42 -27.65
C ASN A 213 -2.00 -9.10 -26.14
N CYS A 214 -2.61 -7.97 -25.74
CA CYS A 214 -2.76 -7.58 -24.34
C CYS A 214 -3.52 -8.60 -23.48
N THR A 215 -4.31 -9.51 -24.07
CA THR A 215 -5.00 -10.57 -23.32
C THR A 215 -4.14 -11.81 -23.06
N THR A 216 -2.92 -11.86 -23.60
CA THR A 216 -2.03 -13.03 -23.54
C THR A 216 -0.60 -12.68 -23.12
N ASP A 217 -0.31 -11.38 -22.99
CA ASP A 217 1.03 -10.86 -22.74
C ASP A 217 0.98 -9.64 -21.80
N GLY A 218 2.14 -9.18 -21.34
CA GLY A 218 2.20 -8.08 -20.38
C GLY A 218 1.58 -8.45 -19.04
N ASP A 219 0.79 -7.54 -18.50
CA ASP A 219 0.03 -7.72 -17.25
C ASP A 219 -1.35 -8.38 -17.44
N LEU A 220 -1.71 -8.66 -18.69
CA LEU A 220 -3.00 -9.18 -19.16
C LEU A 220 -4.17 -8.17 -19.13
N PHE A 221 -3.91 -6.89 -18.82
CA PHE A 221 -4.91 -5.84 -18.90
C PHE A 221 -4.79 -5.12 -20.24
N CYS A 222 -5.93 -4.87 -20.90
CA CYS A 222 -5.94 -4.20 -22.20
C CYS A 222 -6.14 -2.69 -22.10
N ASP A 223 -6.36 -2.16 -20.91
CA ASP A 223 -6.43 -0.72 -20.62
C ASP A 223 -5.14 -0.17 -19.98
N THR A 224 -4.15 -1.03 -19.80
CA THR A 224 -2.76 -0.69 -19.50
C THR A 224 -1.98 -0.73 -20.83
N PRO A 225 -1.36 0.38 -21.26
CA PRO A 225 -0.51 0.34 -22.46
C PRO A 225 0.75 -0.51 -22.20
N ALA A 226 1.24 -1.19 -23.24
CA ALA A 226 2.42 -2.04 -23.16
C ALA A 226 3.61 -1.35 -22.49
N ASP A 227 4.12 -1.98 -21.43
CA ASP A 227 5.17 -1.45 -20.55
C ASP A 227 6.49 -2.21 -20.75
N PRO A 228 7.55 -1.54 -21.24
CA PRO A 228 8.82 -2.18 -21.49
C PRO A 228 9.73 -2.32 -20.27
N ASN A 229 9.34 -1.91 -19.07
CA ASN A 229 10.30 -1.74 -17.98
C ASN A 229 10.52 -0.27 -17.64
N LEU A 230 9.70 0.38 -16.80
CA LEU A 230 9.86 1.83 -16.55
C LEU A 230 10.98 2.20 -15.57
N SER A 231 11.68 1.23 -14.98
CA SER A 231 12.75 1.48 -14.01
C SER A 231 13.87 2.32 -14.63
N GLY A 232 14.11 3.50 -14.03
CA GLY A 232 15.18 4.41 -14.45
C GLY A 232 14.96 5.13 -15.79
N VAL A 233 13.80 5.00 -16.43
CA VAL A 233 13.51 5.58 -17.77
C VAL A 233 12.31 6.53 -17.78
N VAL A 234 11.92 7.04 -16.61
CA VAL A 234 10.93 8.11 -16.44
C VAL A 234 11.58 9.27 -15.70
N ASN A 235 11.50 10.47 -16.26
CA ASN A 235 12.11 11.66 -15.65
C ASN A 235 11.21 12.28 -14.56
N THR A 236 11.72 13.31 -13.87
CA THR A 236 10.99 14.03 -12.80
C THR A 236 9.77 14.82 -13.30
N SER A 237 9.61 14.99 -14.62
CA SER A 237 8.41 15.54 -15.24
C SER A 237 7.40 14.46 -15.63
N CYS A 238 7.60 13.23 -15.16
CA CYS A 238 6.74 12.07 -15.42
C CYS A 238 6.64 11.67 -16.89
N VAL A 239 7.66 12.02 -17.68
CA VAL A 239 7.75 11.67 -19.09
C VAL A 239 8.65 10.44 -19.25
N TYR A 240 8.13 9.43 -19.97
CA TYR A 240 8.93 8.30 -20.42
C TYR A 240 9.99 8.76 -21.41
N THR A 241 11.25 8.46 -21.13
CA THR A 241 12.41 8.86 -21.95
C THR A 241 13.08 7.69 -22.67
N GLY A 242 12.50 6.49 -22.56
CA GLY A 242 13.01 5.31 -23.24
C GLY A 242 12.75 5.34 -24.75
N THR A 243 13.54 4.55 -25.48
CA THR A 243 13.49 4.45 -26.94
C THR A 243 13.23 3.02 -27.42
N ALA A 244 12.80 2.13 -26.51
CA ALA A 244 12.54 0.74 -26.83
C ALA A 244 11.38 0.63 -27.83
N THR A 245 11.40 -0.42 -28.64
CA THR A 245 10.34 -0.75 -29.60
C THR A 245 9.87 -2.18 -29.41
N ASP A 246 8.62 -2.44 -29.75
CA ASP A 246 8.08 -3.81 -29.81
C ASP A 246 8.60 -4.59 -31.05
N ALA A 247 8.12 -5.81 -31.21
CA ALA A 247 8.48 -6.68 -32.35
C ALA A 247 8.03 -6.15 -33.72
N ASN A 248 7.09 -5.19 -33.77
CA ASN A 248 6.63 -4.53 -34.99
C ASN A 248 7.40 -3.22 -35.26
N GLY A 249 8.37 -2.86 -34.42
CA GLY A 249 9.12 -1.61 -34.53
C GLY A 249 8.34 -0.38 -34.05
N GLN A 250 7.24 -0.56 -33.32
CA GLN A 250 6.50 0.54 -32.72
C GLN A 250 7.17 0.96 -31.41
N VAL A 251 7.38 2.26 -31.22
CA VAL A 251 7.98 2.81 -29.98
C VAL A 251 6.97 2.69 -28.84
N TYR A 252 7.42 2.20 -27.69
CA TYR A 252 6.57 2.13 -26.50
C TYR A 252 6.15 3.52 -26.02
N SER A 253 4.88 3.64 -25.61
CA SER A 253 4.30 4.82 -24.97
C SER A 253 3.54 4.40 -23.71
N PRO A 254 4.25 3.92 -22.68
CA PRO A 254 3.66 3.37 -21.48
C PRO A 254 2.99 4.44 -20.61
N ASN A 255 2.09 4.03 -19.72
CA ASN A 255 1.47 4.93 -18.76
C ASN A 255 2.33 5.05 -17.48
N THR A 256 3.02 6.18 -17.34
CA THR A 256 3.92 6.47 -16.20
C THR A 256 3.18 6.73 -14.89
N ALA A 257 1.84 6.84 -14.92
CA ALA A 257 1.02 7.13 -13.75
C ALA A 257 0.52 5.90 -13.00
N LEU A 258 0.74 4.69 -13.52
CA LEU A 258 0.22 3.46 -12.92
C LEU A 258 1.02 3.04 -11.70
N PHE A 259 0.35 2.82 -10.56
CA PHE A 259 0.98 2.34 -9.32
C PHE A 259 1.72 1.01 -9.51
N MET A 260 1.23 0.13 -10.37
CA MET A 260 1.82 -1.19 -10.65
C MET A 260 3.00 -1.17 -11.63
N SER A 261 3.47 0.01 -12.03
CA SER A 261 4.68 0.16 -12.84
C SER A 261 5.89 0.52 -11.98
N TYR A 262 7.10 0.27 -12.49
CA TYR A 262 8.35 0.78 -11.89
C TYR A 262 8.67 2.20 -12.37
N SER A 263 7.64 3.00 -12.63
CA SER A 263 7.78 4.42 -12.97
C SER A 263 8.38 5.19 -11.79
N HIS A 264 8.85 6.41 -12.02
CA HIS A 264 9.31 7.29 -10.95
C HIS A 264 8.21 7.47 -9.89
N LYS A 265 8.49 7.17 -8.60
CA LYS A 265 7.50 7.11 -7.52
C LYS A 265 6.53 8.31 -7.50
N PRO A 266 6.99 9.58 -7.48
CA PRO A 266 6.11 10.76 -7.52
C PRO A 266 5.11 10.82 -8.70
N CYS A 267 5.37 10.09 -9.79
CA CYS A 267 4.52 10.09 -10.97
C CYS A 267 3.34 9.11 -10.87
N ARG A 268 3.44 8.10 -10.00
CA ARG A 268 2.41 7.07 -9.84
C ARG A 268 1.24 7.63 -9.03
N THR A 269 0.07 7.64 -9.63
CA THR A 269 -1.11 8.35 -9.11
C THR A 269 -2.42 7.61 -9.36
N ALA A 270 -2.44 6.50 -10.11
CA ALA A 270 -3.67 5.82 -10.48
C ALA A 270 -3.51 4.30 -10.66
N PHE A 271 -4.66 3.61 -10.62
CA PHE A 271 -4.87 2.28 -11.18
C PHE A 271 -5.72 2.40 -12.45
N SER A 272 -5.57 1.49 -13.40
CA SER A 272 -6.46 1.41 -14.58
C SER A 272 -7.88 0.96 -14.19
N ALA A 273 -8.85 1.09 -15.10
CA ALA A 273 -10.22 0.68 -14.82
C ALA A 273 -10.34 -0.85 -14.63
N GLN A 274 -9.61 -1.64 -15.42
CA GLN A 274 -9.57 -3.08 -15.27
C GLN A 274 -8.82 -3.50 -14.00
N GLN A 275 -7.73 -2.80 -13.63
CA GLN A 275 -7.05 -3.02 -12.36
C GLN A 275 -8.01 -2.77 -11.17
N ILE A 276 -8.73 -1.65 -11.16
CA ILE A 276 -9.73 -1.36 -10.11
C ILE A 276 -10.78 -2.47 -10.04
N ALA A 277 -11.32 -2.89 -11.18
CA ALA A 277 -12.32 -3.95 -11.24
C ALA A 277 -11.78 -5.31 -10.77
N LYS A 278 -10.52 -5.63 -11.09
CA LYS A 278 -9.87 -6.84 -10.61
C LYS A 278 -9.74 -6.83 -9.09
N MET A 279 -9.26 -5.73 -8.50
CA MET A 279 -9.16 -5.59 -7.05
C MET A 279 -10.52 -5.74 -6.37
N ASN A 280 -11.54 -5.10 -6.92
CA ASN A 280 -12.92 -5.18 -6.43
C ASN A 280 -13.47 -6.60 -6.42
N LEU A 281 -13.19 -7.38 -7.47
CA LEU A 281 -13.57 -8.79 -7.52
C LEU A 281 -12.93 -9.59 -6.38
N THR A 282 -11.65 -9.35 -6.05
CA THR A 282 -10.93 -10.10 -5.00
C THR A 282 -11.53 -9.94 -3.60
N VAL A 283 -12.23 -8.84 -3.34
CA VAL A 283 -12.89 -8.55 -2.05
C VAL A 283 -14.41 -8.72 -2.11
N SER A 284 -14.93 -9.20 -3.25
CA SER A 284 -16.34 -9.48 -3.47
C SER A 284 -16.68 -10.93 -3.06
N PRO A 285 -17.97 -11.25 -2.88
CA PRO A 285 -18.43 -12.64 -2.72
C PRO A 285 -18.43 -13.42 -4.04
N LEU A 286 -18.10 -12.79 -5.17
CA LEU A 286 -18.07 -13.38 -6.49
C LEU A 286 -16.68 -13.95 -6.79
N GLY A 287 -16.67 -15.05 -7.53
CA GLY A 287 -15.47 -15.71 -7.98
C GLY A 287 -14.83 -16.68 -6.97
N SER A 288 -13.83 -17.41 -7.44
CA SER A 288 -13.04 -18.40 -6.70
C SER A 288 -11.92 -17.74 -5.88
N ILE A 289 -11.76 -16.43 -6.04
CA ILE A 289 -10.74 -15.56 -5.47
C ILE A 289 -11.39 -14.79 -4.34
N SER A 290 -10.89 -14.91 -3.11
CA SER A 290 -11.57 -14.20 -2.04
C SER A 290 -10.68 -13.82 -0.86
N ARG A 291 -10.44 -12.51 -0.74
CA ARG A 291 -10.09 -11.81 0.49
C ARG A 291 -11.34 -11.23 1.18
N ARG A 292 -12.54 -11.74 0.85
CA ARG A 292 -13.81 -11.26 1.42
C ARG A 292 -13.95 -11.48 2.93
N THR A 293 -13.18 -12.43 3.48
CA THR A 293 -13.29 -12.84 4.89
C THR A 293 -12.45 -11.99 5.82
N LEU A 294 -11.71 -11.00 5.29
CA LEU A 294 -10.93 -10.10 6.14
C LEU A 294 -11.88 -9.33 7.07
N ASN A 295 -11.69 -9.50 8.36
CA ASN A 295 -12.45 -8.87 9.42
C ASN A 295 -11.57 -8.66 10.66
N CYS A 296 -11.66 -7.48 11.27
CA CYS A 296 -10.97 -7.19 12.52
C CYS A 296 -11.77 -7.75 13.69
N THR A 297 -11.37 -8.91 14.24
CA THR A 297 -12.10 -9.53 15.36
C THR A 297 -11.76 -8.90 16.72
N ASN A 298 -10.53 -8.37 16.86
CA ASN A 298 -10.05 -7.72 18.07
C ASN A 298 -9.72 -6.26 17.76
N CYS A 299 -10.75 -5.48 17.48
CA CYS A 299 -10.59 -4.03 17.33
C CYS A 299 -9.89 -3.50 18.59
N PRO A 300 -8.83 -2.68 18.46
CA PRO A 300 -8.29 -1.96 19.60
C PRO A 300 -9.47 -1.27 20.27
N ALA A 301 -9.66 -1.50 21.57
CA ALA A 301 -10.78 -0.90 22.29
C ALA A 301 -10.78 0.58 21.92
N VAL A 302 -11.85 1.04 21.25
CA VAL A 302 -12.14 2.46 21.19
C VAL A 302 -12.12 2.85 22.64
N ALA A 303 -11.15 3.66 23.05
CA ALA A 303 -11.05 4.02 24.45
C ALA A 303 -12.34 4.75 24.79
N THR A 304 -13.31 4.03 25.37
CA THR A 304 -14.46 4.61 26.04
C THR A 304 -13.88 5.29 27.25
N TYR A 305 -13.39 6.51 27.05
CA TYR A 305 -13.09 7.41 28.12
C TYR A 305 -14.45 7.87 28.66
N ASN A 306 -14.94 7.16 29.68
CA ASN A 306 -15.97 7.69 30.56
C ASN A 306 -15.32 8.86 31.30
N ASP A 307 -15.48 10.07 30.77
CA ASP A 307 -15.16 11.26 31.54
C ASP A 307 -16.15 11.34 32.71
N PRO A 308 -15.69 11.23 33.98
CA PRO A 308 -16.57 11.33 35.14
C PRO A 308 -17.19 12.73 35.33
N TYR A 309 -16.90 13.70 34.45
CA TYR A 309 -17.44 15.06 34.47
C TYR A 309 -18.44 15.37 33.33
N PHE A 310 -19.03 14.35 32.71
CA PHE A 310 -20.07 14.54 31.68
C PHE A 310 -21.33 15.20 32.28
N ASN A 311 -21.40 16.54 32.25
CA ASN A 311 -22.55 17.31 32.70
C ASN A 311 -22.95 18.37 31.66
N GLY A 312 -23.45 17.89 30.52
CA GLY A 312 -24.43 18.59 29.68
C GLY A 312 -24.08 19.96 29.10
N SER A 313 -22.82 20.39 29.07
CA SER A 313 -22.43 21.69 28.51
C SER A 313 -21.30 21.54 27.50
N ALA A 314 -21.39 22.33 26.42
CA ALA A 314 -20.42 22.44 25.32
C ALA A 314 -18.95 22.38 25.79
N TYR A 315 -18.19 21.41 25.27
CA TYR A 315 -16.75 21.26 25.54
C TYR A 315 -15.90 21.51 24.29
N VAL A 316 -14.72 22.10 24.52
CA VAL A 316 -13.57 22.14 23.61
C VAL A 316 -12.93 20.75 23.57
N LEU A 317 -12.79 20.16 22.38
CA LEU A 317 -12.16 18.84 22.19
C LEU A 317 -10.73 18.81 22.76
N THR A 318 -10.39 17.73 23.46
CA THR A 318 -9.03 17.51 23.93
C THR A 318 -8.08 17.20 22.76
N ASP A 319 -6.78 17.36 23.01
CA ASP A 319 -5.68 17.15 22.07
C ASP A 319 -5.65 15.75 21.41
N TYR A 320 -6.37 14.77 21.97
CA TYR A 320 -6.47 13.41 21.42
C TYR A 320 -7.40 13.37 20.19
N TYR A 321 -8.56 14.02 20.23
CA TYR A 321 -9.48 14.07 19.08
C TYR A 321 -8.96 14.99 17.97
N ARG A 322 -8.23 16.06 18.33
CA ARG A 322 -7.49 16.90 17.37
C ARG A 322 -6.39 16.16 16.60
N ARG A 323 -5.83 15.10 17.19
CA ARG A 323 -4.73 14.32 16.61
C ARG A 323 -5.20 13.06 15.87
N ASN A 324 -6.28 12.43 16.32
CA ASN A 324 -6.67 11.09 15.85
C ASN A 324 -8.00 11.01 15.10
N VAL A 325 -8.86 12.05 15.14
CA VAL A 325 -10.21 11.97 14.54
C VAL A 325 -10.55 13.18 13.65
N ILE A 326 -10.21 14.42 14.08
CA ILE A 326 -10.59 15.65 13.36
C ILE A 326 -9.46 16.68 13.44
N VAL A 327 -8.97 17.19 12.30
CA VAL A 327 -8.12 18.39 12.28
C VAL A 327 -9.02 19.61 12.02
N SER A 328 -9.26 20.41 13.06
CA SER A 328 -10.06 21.62 12.98
C SER A 328 -9.26 22.83 13.47
N ASN A 329 -9.38 23.94 12.73
CA ASN A 329 -8.77 25.23 13.09
C ASN A 329 -9.68 26.04 14.03
N VAL A 330 -10.85 25.50 14.39
CA VAL A 330 -11.89 26.13 15.22
C VAL A 330 -12.37 25.20 16.34
N ASP A 331 -12.94 25.79 17.39
CA ASP A 331 -13.55 25.05 18.50
C ASP A 331 -14.79 24.30 18.03
N LEU A 332 -14.81 22.98 18.24
CA LEU A 332 -15.90 22.09 17.87
C LEU A 332 -16.86 21.94 19.06
N THR A 333 -18.16 21.99 18.79
CA THR A 333 -19.20 21.71 19.79
C THR A 333 -19.91 20.42 19.43
N VAL A 334 -19.94 19.45 20.35
CA VAL A 334 -20.65 18.17 20.18
C VAL A 334 -22.09 18.34 20.66
N GLN A 335 -23.07 18.04 19.79
CA GLN A 335 -24.48 17.95 20.19
C GLN A 335 -24.84 16.49 20.44
N PRO A 336 -25.43 16.14 21.59
CA PRO A 336 -26.02 14.82 21.76
C PRO A 336 -27.26 14.73 20.87
N VAL A 337 -27.28 13.77 19.95
CA VAL A 337 -28.50 13.34 19.26
C VAL A 337 -28.78 11.91 19.73
N ASP A 338 -30.04 11.59 20.00
CA ASP A 338 -30.47 10.32 20.63
C ASP A 338 -30.34 9.07 19.73
N GLN A 339 -29.22 8.90 19.02
CA GLN A 339 -28.89 7.81 18.08
C GLN A 339 -27.34 7.63 18.04
N PRO A 340 -26.77 6.56 17.45
CA PRO A 340 -25.31 6.31 17.45
C PRO A 340 -24.45 7.34 16.65
N ASN A 341 -25.02 8.48 16.28
CA ASN A 341 -24.38 9.49 15.45
C ASN A 341 -23.82 10.64 16.32
N LEU A 342 -22.55 10.98 16.12
CA LEU A 342 -21.96 12.22 16.60
C LEU A 342 -22.28 13.35 15.61
N GLY A 343 -22.96 14.40 16.09
CA GLY A 343 -23.20 15.62 15.32
C GLY A 343 -22.16 16.69 15.68
N PHE A 344 -21.43 17.19 14.68
CA PHE A 344 -20.56 18.36 14.80
C PHE A 344 -21.24 19.56 14.13
N ILE A 345 -21.08 20.76 14.69
CA ILE A 345 -21.47 22.02 14.06
C ILE A 345 -20.18 22.77 13.69
N ALA A 346 -19.97 23.03 12.40
CA ALA A 346 -18.86 23.85 11.90
C ALA A 346 -19.39 25.22 11.47
N THR A 347 -18.73 26.31 11.86
CA THR A 347 -19.10 27.64 11.37
C THR A 347 -18.48 27.97 10.01
N GLU A 348 -17.42 27.27 9.57
CA GLU A 348 -16.72 27.56 8.30
C GLU A 348 -16.16 26.33 7.55
N ARG A 349 -15.36 25.43 8.17
CA ARG A 349 -14.77 24.24 7.51
C ARG A 349 -14.25 23.18 8.51
N ILE A 350 -14.49 21.88 8.26
CA ILE A 350 -13.88 20.75 8.98
C ILE A 350 -13.08 19.87 8.00
N THR A 351 -11.91 19.38 8.42
CA THR A 351 -11.15 18.34 7.71
C THR A 351 -11.15 17.06 8.56
N LEU A 352 -11.72 15.98 8.03
CA LEU A 352 -11.76 14.68 8.69
C LEU A 352 -10.50 13.88 8.37
N ASN A 353 -10.05 13.04 9.31
CA ASN A 353 -9.01 12.07 9.01
C ASN A 353 -9.49 11.05 7.97
N PRO A 354 -8.59 10.47 7.17
CA PRO A 354 -8.91 9.37 6.27
C PRO A 354 -9.63 8.24 7.02
N GLY A 355 -10.77 7.78 6.49
CA GLY A 355 -11.63 6.76 7.11
C GLY A 355 -13.01 7.26 7.53
N PHE A 356 -13.21 8.57 7.69
CA PHE A 356 -14.52 9.15 7.98
C PHE A 356 -15.13 9.77 6.72
N HIS A 357 -16.41 9.47 6.47
CA HIS A 357 -17.16 9.98 5.31
C HIS A 357 -18.22 11.00 5.72
N PHE A 358 -18.48 11.97 4.84
CA PHE A 358 -19.54 12.96 4.96
C PHE A 358 -20.83 12.45 4.29
N ASP A 359 -21.95 12.47 5.01
CA ASP A 359 -23.28 12.27 4.40
C ASP A 359 -23.86 13.61 3.93
N THR A 360 -23.89 13.81 2.61
CA THR A 360 -24.43 15.02 1.96
C THR A 360 -25.96 15.11 1.96
N ASN A 361 -26.67 14.04 2.37
CA ASN A 361 -28.13 13.95 2.26
C ASN A 361 -28.88 14.35 3.55
N SER A 362 -28.17 14.90 4.56
CA SER A 362 -28.81 15.40 5.77
C SER A 362 -29.66 16.66 5.47
N PRO A 363 -30.95 16.70 5.84
CA PRO A 363 -31.83 17.85 5.57
C PRO A 363 -31.53 19.09 6.42
N GLN A 364 -30.51 19.04 7.30
CA GLN A 364 -30.04 20.17 8.10
C GLN A 364 -28.60 20.49 7.71
N LEU A 365 -28.41 21.62 7.01
CA LEU A 365 -27.14 22.08 6.42
C LEU A 365 -26.01 22.38 7.43
N ASP A 366 -26.30 22.31 8.74
CA ASP A 366 -25.37 22.68 9.81
C ASP A 366 -24.90 21.49 10.67
N VAL A 367 -25.32 20.26 10.33
CA VAL A 367 -25.00 19.04 11.09
C VAL A 367 -24.19 18.08 10.22
N PHE A 368 -22.96 17.80 10.64
CA PHE A 368 -22.09 16.81 9.99
C PHE A 368 -22.32 15.43 10.62
N HIS A 369 -22.64 14.43 9.79
CA HIS A 369 -22.56 13.02 10.17
C HIS A 369 -21.19 12.47 9.77
N ALA A 370 -20.49 11.84 10.71
CA ALA A 370 -19.28 11.08 10.46
C ALA A 370 -19.59 9.60 10.69
N GLU A 371 -19.38 8.77 9.68
CA GLU A 371 -19.49 7.31 9.81
C GLU A 371 -18.23 6.79 10.52
N ILE A 372 -18.44 6.06 11.62
CA ILE A 372 -17.38 5.42 12.41
C ILE A 372 -17.03 4.10 11.73
N ASP A 373 -15.73 3.77 11.66
CA ASP A 373 -15.20 2.49 11.18
C ASP A 373 -16.10 1.29 11.54
N PRO A 374 -16.21 0.27 10.68
CA PRO A 374 -17.02 -0.93 10.95
C PRO A 374 -16.50 -1.78 12.13
N CYS A 375 -15.44 -1.32 12.82
CA CYS A 375 -14.88 -1.93 14.02
C CYS A 375 -15.83 -1.75 15.21
N THR A 376 -16.84 -2.63 15.33
CA THR A 376 -17.65 -2.77 16.54
C THR A 376 -16.95 -3.72 17.52
N PRO A 377 -16.66 -3.29 18.77
CA PRO A 377 -16.04 -4.12 19.81
C PRO A 377 -16.80 -5.39 20.16
#